data_AF-A0A838YQI4-F1
#
_entry.id   AF-A0A838YQI4-F1
#
_cell.length_a   1.000
_cell.length_b   1.000
_cell.length_c   1.000
_cell.angle_alpha   90.00
_cell.angle_beta   90.00
_cell.angle_gamma   90.00
#
_symmetry.space_group_name_H-M   'P 1'
#
loop_
_entity.id
_entity.type
_entity.pdbx_description
1 polymer ?
#
loop_
_entity_poly.entity_id
_entity_poly.type
_entity_poly.pdbx_seq_one_letter_code
_entity_poly.pdbx_strand_id
1 'polypeptide(L)'
;MSEGKFATSISCIDGRIQLPLAKWIKENYSVDYVDAITEPGVDKNVTRDSITASIKTKATISIRTHKSELIVFSGHYNCAANPVSNEEHIEFIKKGVEVISSWNLGAKVVGVWVDDSWTVNAI
;
A
#
# COMPACT_ATOMS: atom_id res chain seq x y z
N MET A 1 -10.38 9.93 -19.75
CA MET A 1 -9.44 10.15 -18.63
C MET A 1 -10.29 10.45 -17.41
N SER A 2 -9.99 9.86 -16.26
CA SER A 2 -10.75 10.18 -15.04
C SER A 2 -10.48 11.63 -14.63
N GLU A 3 -11.52 12.35 -14.21
CA GLU A 3 -11.36 13.65 -13.56
C GLU A 3 -10.91 13.43 -12.10
N GLY A 4 -9.96 14.23 -11.61
CA GLY A 4 -9.46 14.19 -10.22
C GLY A 4 -8.05 13.62 -10.05
N LYS A 5 -7.45 13.86 -8.88
CA LYS A 5 -6.14 13.38 -8.47
C LYS A 5 -6.26 12.01 -7.78
N PHE A 6 -5.45 11.06 -8.21
CA PHE A 6 -5.45 9.69 -7.69
C PHE A 6 -4.15 9.38 -6.96
N ALA A 7 -4.27 8.55 -5.92
CA ALA A 7 -3.17 7.76 -5.35
C ALA A 7 -3.53 6.27 -5.41
N THR A 8 -2.53 5.42 -5.26
CA THR A 8 -2.70 3.96 -5.19
C THR A 8 -2.34 3.48 -3.79
N SER A 9 -3.23 2.73 -3.12
CA SER A 9 -2.94 2.01 -1.89
C SER A 9 -2.75 0.53 -2.19
N ILE A 10 -1.67 -0.06 -1.68
CA ILE A 10 -1.43 -1.50 -1.66
C ILE A 10 -1.47 -1.94 -0.20
N SER A 11 -2.47 -2.71 0.17
CA SER A 11 -2.80 -2.99 1.58
C SER A 11 -3.32 -4.41 1.80
N CYS A 12 -3.46 -4.80 3.07
CA CYS A 12 -4.15 -6.05 3.41
C CYS A 12 -5.63 -5.97 3.03
N ILE A 13 -6.30 -7.12 2.88
CA ILE A 13 -7.77 -7.20 2.72
C ILE A 13 -8.56 -6.80 3.97
N ASP A 14 -7.88 -6.61 5.12
CA ASP A 14 -8.52 -6.26 6.38
C ASP A 14 -9.38 -4.99 6.25
N GLY A 15 -10.68 -5.10 6.51
CA GLY A 15 -11.61 -3.98 6.36
C GLY A 15 -11.34 -2.82 7.33
N ARG A 16 -10.70 -3.10 8.47
CA ARG A 16 -10.45 -2.11 9.54
C ARG A 16 -9.46 -1.02 9.11
N ILE A 17 -8.55 -1.34 8.19
CA ILE A 17 -7.47 -0.43 7.78
C ILE A 17 -7.81 0.42 6.55
N GLN A 18 -8.84 0.07 5.79
CA GLN A 18 -9.12 0.70 4.49
C GLN A 18 -9.47 2.18 4.62
N LEU A 19 -10.38 2.52 5.54
CA LEU A 19 -10.78 3.91 5.77
C LEU A 19 -9.66 4.75 6.40
N PRO A 20 -8.93 4.28 7.45
CA PRO A 20 -7.76 4.98 7.96
C PRO A 20 -6.71 5.30 6.89
N LEU A 21 -6.35 4.33 6.05
CA LEU A 21 -5.40 4.52 4.96
C LEU A 21 -5.91 5.56 3.95
N ALA A 22 -7.13 5.38 3.45
CA ALA A 22 -7.69 6.31 2.45
C ALA A 22 -7.74 7.75 2.98
N LYS A 23 -8.14 7.94 4.25
CA LYS A 23 -8.18 9.26 4.89
C LYS A 23 -6.78 9.87 5.02
N TRP A 24 -5.84 9.11 5.59
CA TRP A 24 -4.47 9.59 5.78
C TRP A 24 -3.80 9.96 4.45
N ILE A 25 -3.98 9.15 3.40
CA ILE A 25 -3.43 9.42 2.06
C ILE A 25 -4.01 10.73 1.49
N LYS A 26 -5.33 10.91 1.56
CA LYS A 26 -5.99 12.13 1.06
C LYS A 26 -5.51 13.37 1.80
N GLU A 27 -5.41 13.32 3.12
CA GLU A 27 -4.99 14.43 3.96
C GLU A 27 -3.52 14.82 3.74
N ASN A 28 -2.63 13.83 3.61
CA ASN A 28 -1.19 14.10 3.49
C ASN A 28 -0.73 14.41 2.05
N TYR A 29 -1.48 13.97 1.04
CA TYR A 29 -1.06 14.09 -0.37
C TYR A 29 -2.06 14.87 -1.25
N SER A 30 -3.16 15.37 -0.69
CA SER A 30 -4.13 16.22 -1.41
C SER A 30 -4.67 15.56 -2.69
N VAL A 31 -5.05 14.28 -2.59
CA VAL A 31 -5.68 13.50 -3.67
C VAL A 31 -7.19 13.36 -3.45
N ASP A 32 -7.94 13.21 -4.52
CA ASP A 32 -9.41 13.08 -4.49
C ASP A 32 -9.83 11.61 -4.28
N TYR A 33 -9.08 10.69 -4.86
CA TYR A 33 -9.39 9.27 -4.91
C TYR A 33 -8.17 8.41 -4.55
N VAL A 34 -8.44 7.25 -3.95
CA VAL A 34 -7.42 6.26 -3.62
C VAL A 34 -7.85 4.93 -4.23
N ASP A 35 -7.14 4.47 -5.26
CA ASP A 35 -7.32 3.14 -5.81
C ASP A 35 -6.76 2.12 -4.82
N ALA A 36 -7.57 1.14 -4.41
CA ALA A 36 -7.17 0.13 -3.43
C ALA A 36 -6.85 -1.21 -4.10
N ILE A 37 -5.61 -1.68 -3.91
CA ILE A 37 -5.15 -3.02 -4.30
C ILE A 37 -4.96 -3.81 -3.00
N THR A 38 -5.86 -4.76 -2.75
CA THR A 38 -5.87 -5.52 -1.50
C THR A 38 -5.50 -6.98 -1.70
N GLU A 39 -4.63 -7.52 -0.85
CA GLU A 39 -4.28 -8.95 -0.79
C GLU A 39 -4.06 -9.36 0.67
N PRO A 40 -4.42 -10.57 1.13
CA PRO A 40 -4.20 -10.98 2.51
C PRO A 40 -2.70 -11.03 2.85
N GLY A 41 -2.25 -10.34 3.91
CA GLY A 41 -0.85 -10.37 4.36
C GLY A 41 0.13 -9.83 3.32
N VAL A 42 -0.26 -8.74 2.63
CA VAL A 42 0.44 -8.21 1.46
C VAL A 42 1.91 -7.84 1.73
N ASP A 43 2.23 -7.37 2.93
CA ASP A 43 3.58 -7.02 3.37
C ASP A 43 4.56 -8.21 3.27
N LYS A 44 4.16 -9.38 3.77
CA LYS A 44 4.91 -10.62 3.62
C LYS A 44 4.91 -11.12 2.16
N ASN A 45 3.79 -11.03 1.46
CA ASN A 45 3.66 -11.70 0.16
C ASN A 45 4.38 -10.94 -0.97
N VAL A 46 4.45 -9.62 -0.91
CA VAL A 46 5.29 -8.81 -1.82
C VAL A 46 6.76 -9.12 -1.61
N THR A 47 7.22 -9.26 -0.37
CA THR A 47 8.63 -9.56 -0.06
C THR A 47 9.05 -10.98 -0.43
N ARG A 48 8.10 -11.90 -0.57
CA ARG A 48 8.32 -13.30 -1.01
C ARG A 48 8.09 -13.51 -2.50
N ASP A 49 7.84 -12.45 -3.26
CA ASP A 49 7.60 -12.47 -4.70
C ASP A 49 6.39 -13.33 -5.15
N SER A 50 5.49 -13.71 -4.25
CA SER A 50 4.41 -14.66 -4.56
C SER A 50 3.23 -14.05 -5.32
N ILE A 51 3.07 -12.72 -5.24
CA ILE A 51 1.91 -11.99 -5.79
C ILE A 51 2.32 -10.71 -6.56
N THR A 52 3.62 -10.44 -6.67
CA THR A 52 4.18 -9.18 -7.19
C THR A 52 3.78 -8.92 -8.64
N ALA A 53 3.74 -9.93 -9.50
CA ALA A 53 3.31 -9.78 -10.90
C ALA A 53 1.86 -9.27 -11.02
N SER A 54 0.96 -9.82 -10.19
CA SER A 54 -0.45 -9.41 -10.13
C SER A 54 -0.58 -7.99 -9.60
N ILE A 55 0.08 -7.66 -8.49
CA ILE A 55 0.06 -6.31 -7.91
C ILE A 55 0.65 -5.29 -8.88
N LYS A 56 1.80 -5.59 -9.51
CA LYS A 56 2.44 -4.71 -10.49
C LYS A 56 1.51 -4.40 -11.66
N THR A 57 0.76 -5.40 -12.13
CA THR A 57 -0.22 -5.21 -13.21
C THR A 57 -1.33 -4.25 -12.77
N LYS A 58 -1.92 -4.45 -11.59
CA LYS A 58 -2.96 -3.58 -11.01
C LYS A 58 -2.45 -2.14 -10.79
N ALA A 59 -1.26 -2.00 -10.20
CA ALA A 59 -0.62 -0.69 -9.95
C ALA A 59 -0.32 0.04 -11.26
N THR A 60 0.15 -0.69 -12.29
CA THR A 60 0.40 -0.12 -13.62
C THR A 60 -0.88 0.47 -14.23
N ILE A 61 -2.04 -0.15 -14.02
CA ILE A 61 -3.33 0.38 -14.50
C ILE A 61 -3.65 1.71 -13.81
N SER A 62 -3.55 1.77 -12.47
CA SER A 62 -3.79 2.99 -11.70
C SER A 62 -2.87 4.13 -12.17
N ILE A 63 -1.57 3.86 -12.30
CA ILE A 63 -0.58 4.87 -12.75
C ILE A 63 -0.83 5.30 -14.19
N ARG A 64 -1.06 4.37 -15.13
CA ARG A 64 -1.19 4.74 -16.55
C ARG A 64 -2.51 5.38 -16.91
N THR A 65 -3.61 4.92 -16.30
CA THR A 65 -4.97 5.33 -16.62
C THR A 65 -5.41 6.52 -15.79
N HIS A 66 -5.18 6.49 -14.47
CA HIS A 66 -5.57 7.56 -13.54
C HIS A 66 -4.44 8.55 -13.25
N LYS A 67 -3.24 8.36 -13.82
CA LYS A 67 -2.06 9.21 -13.59
C LYS A 67 -1.71 9.33 -12.11
N SER A 68 -1.92 8.24 -11.36
CA SER A 68 -1.49 8.16 -9.96
C SER A 68 0.03 8.33 -9.88
N GLU A 69 0.49 9.31 -9.11
CA GLU A 69 1.92 9.62 -8.90
C GLU A 69 2.43 9.07 -7.56
N LEU A 70 1.57 8.41 -6.77
CA LEU A 70 1.87 7.92 -5.43
C LEU A 70 1.36 6.48 -5.26
N ILE A 71 2.23 5.62 -4.73
CA ILE A 71 1.88 4.32 -4.17
C ILE A 71 2.15 4.36 -2.67
N VAL A 72 1.15 4.00 -1.87
CA VAL A 72 1.29 3.78 -0.43
C VAL A 72 1.17 2.30 -0.13
N PHE A 73 2.24 1.70 0.38
CA PHE A 73 2.33 0.30 0.76
C PHE A 73 2.20 0.15 2.27
N SER A 74 1.36 -0.78 2.72
CA SER A 74 1.02 -0.91 4.14
C SER A 74 1.03 -2.32 4.68
N GLY A 75 1.44 -2.44 5.94
CA GLY A 75 1.12 -3.56 6.83
C GLY A 75 0.30 -3.05 8.01
N HIS A 76 -0.21 -3.97 8.83
CA HIS A 76 -1.06 -3.58 9.96
C HIS A 76 -0.98 -4.53 11.14
N TYR A 77 -1.31 -3.98 12.30
CA TYR A 77 -1.44 -4.71 13.55
C TYR A 77 -2.47 -5.85 13.44
N ASN A 78 -2.17 -6.98 14.07
CA ASN A 78 -3.07 -8.13 14.22
C ASN A 78 -3.59 -8.67 12.88
N CYS A 79 -2.66 -8.95 11.96
CA CYS A 79 -2.95 -9.54 10.65
C CYS A 79 -3.08 -11.06 10.72
N ALA A 80 -4.27 -11.60 10.45
CA ALA A 80 -4.49 -13.05 10.44
C ALA A 80 -3.68 -13.79 9.35
N ALA A 81 -3.45 -13.13 8.21
CA ALA A 81 -2.71 -13.71 7.09
C ALA A 81 -1.18 -13.58 7.22
N ASN A 82 -0.71 -12.81 8.20
CA ASN A 82 0.71 -12.65 8.51
C ASN A 82 0.89 -12.52 10.04
N PRO A 83 0.81 -13.63 10.79
CA PRO A 83 0.87 -13.62 12.25
C PRO A 83 2.32 -13.53 12.74
N VAL A 84 2.89 -12.33 12.68
CA VAL A 84 4.27 -12.00 13.08
C VAL A 84 4.28 -10.78 14.02
N SER A 85 5.45 -10.39 14.55
CA SER A 85 5.54 -9.19 15.41
C SER A 85 5.37 -7.89 14.61
N ASN A 86 5.08 -6.78 15.30
CA ASN A 86 4.99 -5.45 14.68
C ASN A 86 6.31 -5.06 14.00
N GLU A 87 7.44 -5.39 14.62
CA GLU A 87 8.78 -5.13 14.09
C GLU A 87 9.02 -5.91 12.80
N GLU A 88 8.59 -7.19 12.75
CA GLU A 88 8.68 -8.00 11.53
C GLU A 88 7.82 -7.43 10.41
N HIS A 89 6.60 -6.96 10.71
CA HIS A 89 5.77 -6.25 9.75
C HIS A 89 6.46 -5.00 9.20
N ILE A 90 7.04 -4.17 10.07
CA ILE A 90 7.77 -2.94 9.68
C ILE A 90 8.94 -3.28 8.75
N GLU A 91 9.70 -4.33 9.02
CA GLU A 91 10.79 -4.79 8.16
C GLU A 91 10.28 -5.32 6.81
N PHE A 92 9.12 -6.00 6.78
CA PHE A 92 8.48 -6.38 5.51
C PHE A 92 8.01 -5.17 4.71
N ILE A 93 7.49 -4.13 5.37
CA ILE A 93 7.06 -2.90 4.68
C ILE A 93 8.25 -2.22 4.02
N LYS A 94 9.36 -2.04 4.74
CA LYS A 94 10.59 -1.44 4.18
C LYS A 94 11.10 -2.20 2.96
N LYS A 95 11.21 -3.53 3.06
CA LYS A 95 11.61 -4.39 1.93
C LYS A 95 10.61 -4.33 0.78
N GLY A 96 9.31 -4.30 1.07
CA GLY A 96 8.28 -4.20 0.05
C GLY A 96 8.32 -2.86 -0.67
N VAL A 97 8.65 -1.76 0.01
CA VAL A 97 8.89 -0.46 -0.64
C VAL A 97 10.04 -0.55 -1.63
N GLU A 98 11.15 -1.21 -1.28
CA GLU A 98 12.27 -1.44 -2.21
C GLU A 98 11.83 -2.26 -3.44
N VAL A 99 11.11 -3.36 -3.22
CA VAL A 99 10.57 -4.21 -4.30
C VAL A 99 9.66 -3.42 -5.22
N ILE A 100 8.69 -2.68 -4.68
CA ILE A 100 7.72 -1.90 -5.47
C ILE A 100 8.43 -0.77 -6.21
N SER A 101 9.39 -0.11 -5.58
CA SER A 101 10.19 0.96 -6.22
C SER A 101 11.00 0.42 -7.40
N SER A 102 11.54 -0.80 -7.28
CA SER A 102 12.30 -1.46 -8.36
C SER A 102 11.48 -1.70 -9.64
N TRP A 103 10.15 -1.65 -9.55
CA TRP A 103 9.28 -1.78 -10.72
C TRP A 103 9.37 -0.58 -11.66
N ASN A 104 9.96 0.54 -11.22
CA ASN A 104 10.22 1.74 -12.02
C ASN A 104 8.97 2.25 -12.75
N LEU A 105 7.83 2.31 -12.04
CA LEU A 105 6.55 2.74 -12.62
C LEU A 105 6.41 4.26 -12.72
N GLY A 106 7.39 5.04 -12.24
CA GLY A 106 7.34 6.51 -12.27
C GLY A 106 6.48 7.15 -11.18
N ALA A 107 6.10 6.40 -10.15
CA ALA A 107 5.38 6.89 -8.98
C ALA A 107 6.26 6.85 -7.72
N LYS A 108 6.05 7.80 -6.80
CA LYS A 108 6.66 7.79 -5.47
C LYS A 108 6.08 6.62 -4.67
N VAL A 109 6.93 5.85 -3.98
CA VAL A 109 6.49 4.75 -3.10
C VAL A 109 6.75 5.14 -1.65
N VAL A 110 5.75 4.95 -0.78
CA VAL A 110 5.81 5.26 0.65
C VAL A 110 5.33 4.07 1.46
N GLY A 111 6.09 3.69 2.49
CA GLY A 111 5.71 2.65 3.45
C GLY A 111 4.96 3.25 4.64
N VAL A 112 3.89 2.58 5.08
CA VAL A 112 3.14 2.98 6.29
C VAL A 112 2.76 1.77 7.14
N TRP A 113 2.75 1.96 8.46
CA TRP A 113 2.29 1.00 9.45
C TRP A 113 0.95 1.45 10.03
N VAL A 114 -0.05 0.56 10.06
CA VAL A 114 -1.30 0.80 10.77
C VAL A 114 -1.24 0.11 12.13
N ASP A 115 -1.19 0.89 13.21
CA ASP A 115 -1.03 0.39 14.57
C ASP A 115 -2.33 -0.14 15.19
N ASP A 116 -2.26 -0.55 16.46
CA ASP A 116 -3.37 -1.12 17.23
C ASP A 116 -4.49 -0.10 17.56
N SER A 117 -4.20 1.20 17.42
CA SER A 117 -5.19 2.28 17.49
C SER A 117 -5.82 2.60 16.13
N TRP A 118 -5.45 1.87 15.07
CA TRP A 118 -5.81 2.14 13.68
C TRP A 118 -5.26 3.47 13.14
N THR A 119 -4.17 3.95 13.74
CA THR A 119 -3.47 5.15 13.29
C THR A 119 -2.42 4.77 12.25
N VAL A 120 -2.29 5.59 11.21
CA VAL A 120 -1.34 5.39 10.10
C VAL A 120 -0.05 6.14 10.39
N ASN A 121 1.06 5.42 10.45
CA ASN A 121 2.40 5.94 10.73
C ASN A 121 3.31 5.72 9.52
N ALA A 122 3.98 6.78 9.04
CA ALA A 122 4.97 6.64 7.98
C ALA A 122 6.25 5.96 8.50
N ILE A 123 6.90 5.16 7.64
CA ILE A 123 8.11 4.39 7.94
C ILE A 123 9.25 4.80 7.00
#